data_AF-A0A932TC55-F1
#
_entry.id   AF-A0A932TC55-F1
#
_cell.length_a   1.000
_cell.length_b   1.000
_cell.length_c   1.000
_cell.angle_alpha   90.00
_cell.angle_beta   90.00
_cell.angle_gamma   90.00
#
_symmetry.space_group_name_H-M   'P 1'
#
loop_
_entity.id
_entity.type
_entity.pdbx_description
1 polymer ?
#
loop_
_entity_poly.entity_id
_entity_poly.type
_entity_poly.pdbx_seq_one_letter_code
_entity_poly.pdbx_strand_id
1 'polypeptide(L)'
;MREHIRIGLAVAALALAMALPGQAQEHPGTPTGREHPGGAPAKSVTDGIQSAVNAYVHKQVGKGKTFPLKDPQMKSTWQLTLKRFHPETKISNNLYFVCTDFAAKNGKMVDVDFFLTPSSGQHGFTVRRVLIHKVDGKPRFSYQQDGDKWYRVGGKKKELLK
;
A
#
# COMPACT_ATOMS: atom_id res chain seq x y z
N MET A 1 25.95 48.80 -48.54
CA MET A 1 24.81 49.38 -49.28
C MET A 1 23.83 48.27 -49.63
N ARG A 2 22.53 48.56 -49.48
CA ARG A 2 21.32 47.79 -49.86
C ARG A 2 20.59 47.12 -48.70
N GLU A 3 19.75 47.95 -48.09
CA GLU A 3 18.48 47.60 -47.44
C GLU A 3 17.60 46.75 -48.36
N HIS A 4 16.74 45.91 -47.80
CA HIS A 4 15.29 46.01 -48.03
C HIS A 4 14.54 45.27 -46.91
N ILE A 5 13.72 46.08 -46.24
CA ILE A 5 12.68 45.75 -45.27
C ILE A 5 11.58 44.92 -45.93
N ARG A 6 11.12 43.85 -45.27
CA ARG A 6 9.78 43.29 -45.50
C ARG A 6 9.09 43.11 -44.15
N ILE A 7 8.17 44.02 -43.90
CA ILE A 7 7.16 43.99 -42.84
C ILE A 7 6.13 42.93 -43.24
N GLY A 8 5.97 41.90 -42.41
CA GLY A 8 4.85 40.97 -42.46
C GLY A 8 4.09 41.06 -41.14
N LEU A 9 2.90 41.63 -41.20
CA LEU A 9 2.01 41.90 -40.07
C LEU A 9 1.24 40.64 -39.65
N ALA A 10 1.33 40.33 -38.36
CA ALA A 10 0.38 39.69 -37.44
C ALA A 10 -0.59 38.59 -37.93
N VAL A 11 -0.55 37.44 -37.25
CA VAL A 11 -1.76 36.83 -36.67
C VAL A 11 -1.46 36.43 -35.23
N ALA A 12 -2.21 37.01 -34.30
CA ALA A 12 -2.25 36.63 -32.90
C ALA A 12 -3.11 35.37 -32.73
N ALA A 13 -2.63 34.41 -31.96
CA ALA A 13 -3.49 33.44 -31.28
C ALA A 13 -2.88 33.12 -29.91
N LEU A 14 -3.47 33.74 -28.90
CA LEU A 14 -3.30 33.43 -27.49
C LEU A 14 -3.98 32.08 -27.21
N ALA A 15 -3.23 31.10 -26.71
CA ALA A 15 -3.78 29.94 -26.04
C ALA A 15 -2.94 29.61 -24.81
N LEU A 16 -3.49 29.99 -23.67
CA LEU A 16 -3.09 29.67 -22.30
C LEU A 16 -3.47 28.21 -22.00
N ALA A 17 -2.56 27.40 -21.46
CA ALA A 17 -2.81 26.46 -20.35
C ALA A 17 -1.58 25.61 -20.01
N MET A 18 -1.12 25.76 -18.76
CA MET A 18 -0.29 24.80 -18.03
C MET A 18 -1.07 23.51 -17.76
N ALA A 19 -0.43 22.33 -17.88
CA ALA A 19 -0.71 21.15 -17.04
C ALA A 19 0.27 19.98 -17.32
N LEU A 20 1.22 19.76 -16.40
CA LEU A 20 1.70 18.42 -15.98
C LEU A 20 1.62 18.47 -14.44
N PRO A 21 1.19 17.43 -13.69
CA PRO A 21 1.38 16.00 -13.98
C PRO A 21 0.12 15.13 -13.82
N GLY A 22 -0.10 14.19 -14.72
CA GLY A 22 -1.09 13.13 -14.56
C GLY A 22 -0.64 12.12 -13.51
N GLN A 23 -1.36 12.07 -12.41
CA GLN A 23 -1.13 11.26 -11.23
C GLN A 23 -1.12 9.76 -11.57
N ALA A 24 -0.15 9.04 -11.02
CA ALA A 24 -0.21 7.60 -10.93
C ALA A 24 -1.52 7.21 -10.24
N GLN A 25 -2.32 6.41 -10.93
CA GLN A 25 -3.67 6.02 -10.59
C GLN A 25 -3.70 5.30 -9.23
N GLU A 26 -4.16 6.00 -8.20
CA GLU A 26 -4.46 5.41 -6.91
C GLU A 26 -5.84 4.73 -7.01
N HIS A 27 -5.83 3.40 -7.20
CA HIS A 27 -6.88 2.41 -6.90
C HIS A 27 -8.30 2.66 -7.45
N PRO A 28 -8.73 1.99 -8.54
CA PRO A 28 -10.15 1.81 -8.86
C PRO A 28 -10.69 0.50 -8.25
N GLY A 29 -11.78 0.56 -7.47
CA GLY A 29 -12.45 -0.67 -7.04
C GLY A 29 -13.57 -0.48 -6.02
N THR A 30 -14.77 -0.16 -6.51
CA THR A 30 -16.06 -0.19 -5.81
C THR A 30 -16.30 -1.48 -5.02
N PRO A 31 -16.88 -1.44 -3.80
CA PRO A 31 -17.19 -2.66 -3.05
C PRO A 31 -18.44 -3.34 -3.61
N THR A 32 -18.29 -4.40 -4.39
CA THR A 32 -19.41 -5.33 -4.64
C THR A 32 -19.47 -6.34 -3.50
N GLY A 33 -20.55 -6.24 -2.72
CA GLY A 33 -20.85 -7.14 -1.61
C GLY A 33 -20.87 -8.61 -2.02
N ARG A 34 -20.27 -9.44 -1.17
CA ARG A 34 -20.64 -10.84 -0.98
C ARG A 34 -20.24 -11.25 0.43
N GLU A 35 -21.24 -11.27 1.29
CA GLU A 35 -21.18 -11.76 2.66
C GLU A 35 -20.96 -13.28 2.62
N HIS A 36 -19.99 -13.79 3.38
CA HIS A 36 -19.81 -15.22 3.60
C HIS A 36 -20.48 -15.60 4.95
N PRO A 37 -21.20 -16.73 5.04
CA PRO A 37 -21.89 -17.14 6.26
C PRO A 37 -20.92 -17.87 7.20
N GLY A 38 -20.89 -17.49 8.48
CA GLY A 38 -20.06 -18.19 9.47
C GLY A 38 -19.97 -17.55 10.85
N GLY A 39 -21.07 -17.60 11.62
CA GLY A 39 -21.08 -17.85 13.07
C GLY A 39 -20.16 -17.05 14.00
N ALA A 40 -20.48 -15.76 14.20
CA ALA A 40 -20.26 -14.94 15.40
C ALA A 40 -20.99 -13.60 15.14
N PRO A 41 -21.35 -12.77 16.13
CA PRO A 41 -21.76 -11.40 15.83
C PRO A 41 -20.63 -10.76 15.03
N ALA A 42 -20.88 -10.50 13.75
CA ALA A 42 -19.83 -10.22 12.79
C ALA A 42 -19.13 -8.91 13.18
N LYS A 43 -17.98 -9.01 13.85
CA LYS A 43 -16.99 -7.94 13.78
C LYS A 43 -16.81 -7.63 12.31
N SER A 44 -16.86 -6.35 11.95
CA SER A 44 -16.68 -5.96 10.55
C SER A 44 -15.36 -6.57 10.04
N VAL A 45 -15.27 -6.83 8.74
CA VAL A 45 -14.02 -7.33 8.12
C VAL A 45 -12.85 -6.44 8.52
N THR A 46 -13.06 -5.12 8.54
CA THR A 46 -12.14 -4.11 9.02
C THR A 46 -11.68 -4.37 10.45
N ASP A 47 -12.62 -4.52 11.39
CA ASP A 47 -12.30 -4.76 12.81
C ASP A 47 -11.52 -6.07 13.01
N GLY A 48 -11.91 -7.12 12.30
CA GLY A 48 -11.21 -8.41 12.33
C GLY A 48 -9.77 -8.30 11.85
N ILE A 49 -9.54 -7.62 10.72
CA ILE A 49 -8.21 -7.39 10.16
C ILE A 49 -7.36 -6.55 11.10
N GLN A 50 -7.87 -5.40 11.57
CA GLN A 50 -7.14 -4.54 12.50
C GLN A 50 -6.82 -5.26 13.81
N SER A 51 -7.76 -6.05 14.34
CA SER A 51 -7.56 -6.85 15.54
C SER A 51 -6.46 -7.90 15.33
N ALA A 52 -6.47 -8.61 14.20
CA ALA A 52 -5.46 -9.60 13.86
C ALA A 52 -4.06 -9.00 13.68
N VAL A 53 -3.95 -7.84 13.02
CA VAL A 53 -2.67 -7.13 12.86
C VAL A 53 -2.16 -6.62 14.21
N ASN A 54 -3.00 -6.01 15.03
CA ASN A 54 -2.60 -5.56 16.36
C ASN A 54 -2.11 -6.72 17.24
N ALA A 55 -2.84 -7.83 17.23
CA ALA A 55 -2.44 -9.04 17.95
C ALA A 55 -1.11 -9.61 17.44
N TYR A 56 -0.91 -9.63 16.12
CA TYR A 56 0.35 -10.04 15.51
C TYR A 56 1.50 -9.12 15.94
N VAL A 57 1.33 -7.80 15.81
CA VAL A 57 2.34 -6.80 16.19
C VAL A 57 2.68 -6.93 17.67
N HIS A 58 1.67 -7.02 18.55
CA HIS A 58 1.86 -7.18 19.99
C HIS A 58 2.65 -8.47 20.32
N LYS A 59 2.31 -9.59 19.68
CA LYS A 59 3.03 -10.85 19.83
C LYS A 59 4.50 -10.73 19.45
N GLN A 60 4.81 -10.00 18.37
CA GLN A 60 6.18 -9.81 17.89
C GLN A 60 6.98 -8.81 18.74
N VAL A 61 6.32 -7.82 19.34
CA VAL A 61 6.92 -6.92 20.33
C VAL A 61 7.37 -7.72 21.57
N GLY A 62 6.54 -8.66 22.04
CA GLY A 62 6.82 -9.48 23.22
C GLY A 62 7.06 -8.61 24.46
N LYS A 63 8.25 -8.70 25.06
CA LYS A 63 8.66 -7.85 26.21
C LYS A 63 9.27 -6.51 25.81
N GLY A 64 9.41 -6.25 24.50
CA GLY A 64 9.97 -5.02 23.96
C GLY A 64 8.98 -3.84 24.00
N LYS A 65 9.42 -2.70 23.46
CA LYS A 65 8.58 -1.49 23.30
C LYS A 65 8.18 -1.22 21.85
N THR A 66 8.84 -1.89 20.90
CA THR A 66 8.71 -1.65 19.46
C THR A 66 8.61 -2.97 18.73
N PHE A 67 7.94 -2.96 17.59
CA PHE A 67 7.78 -4.09 16.69
C PHE A 67 9.08 -4.31 15.89
N PRO A 68 9.80 -5.41 16.12
CA PRO A 68 10.99 -5.72 15.34
C PRO A 68 10.58 -6.27 13.96
N LEU A 69 11.02 -5.64 12.87
CA LEU A 69 10.77 -6.11 11.52
C LEU A 69 12.07 -6.20 10.72
N LYS A 70 12.45 -7.44 10.33
CA LYS A 70 13.66 -7.67 9.53
C LYS A 70 13.47 -7.15 8.11
N ASP A 71 14.44 -6.38 7.66
CA ASP A 71 14.54 -5.81 6.33
C ASP A 71 15.62 -6.54 5.51
N PRO A 72 15.23 -7.44 4.59
CA PRO A 72 16.20 -8.17 3.78
C PRO A 72 16.94 -7.27 2.76
N GLN A 73 16.34 -6.14 2.34
CA GLN A 73 16.96 -5.24 1.36
C GLN A 73 18.09 -4.43 2.00
N MET A 74 17.92 -3.99 3.25
CA MET A 74 18.94 -3.25 4.00
C MET A 74 19.80 -4.14 4.91
N LYS A 75 19.48 -5.44 5.00
CA LYS A 75 20.13 -6.41 5.90
C LYS A 75 20.15 -5.95 7.36
N SER A 76 19.08 -5.30 7.81
CA SER A 76 18.94 -4.75 9.16
C SER A 76 17.54 -5.00 9.73
N THR A 77 17.32 -4.70 11.01
CA THR A 77 16.02 -4.85 11.67
C THR A 77 15.50 -3.48 12.07
N TRP A 78 14.27 -3.17 11.66
CA TRP A 78 13.56 -1.98 12.09
C TRP A 78 12.97 -2.17 13.47
N GLN A 79 12.97 -1.12 14.27
CA GLN A 79 12.23 -1.01 15.53
C GLN A 79 11.08 -0.04 15.30
N LEU A 80 9.87 -0.57 15.14
CA LEU A 80 8.72 0.15 14.62
C LEU A 80 7.65 0.39 15.68
N THR A 81 6.98 1.54 15.60
CA THR A 81 5.78 1.86 16.40
C THR A 81 4.62 2.11 15.45
N LEU A 82 3.56 1.31 15.57
CA LEU A 82 2.36 1.45 14.74
C LEU A 82 1.71 2.82 14.98
N LYS A 83 1.41 3.52 13.90
CA LYS A 83 0.78 4.85 13.93
C LYS A 83 -0.65 4.82 13.43
N ARG A 84 -0.88 4.14 12.30
CA ARG A 84 -2.18 4.20 11.64
C ARG A 84 -2.41 3.01 10.72
N PHE A 85 -3.68 2.62 10.58
CA PHE A 85 -4.17 1.74 9.53
C PHE A 85 -4.73 2.55 8.38
N HIS A 86 -4.43 2.14 7.15
CA HIS A 86 -5.15 2.56 5.96
C HIS A 86 -6.34 1.62 5.70
N PRO A 87 -7.28 2.00 4.82
CA PRO A 87 -8.34 1.10 4.37
C PRO A 87 -7.77 -0.23 3.85
N GLU A 88 -8.40 -1.34 4.20
CA GLU A 88 -8.06 -2.65 3.68
C GLU A 88 -8.52 -2.82 2.23
N THR A 89 -7.93 -3.79 1.55
CA THR A 89 -8.33 -4.21 0.20
C THR A 89 -8.44 -5.73 0.16
N LYS A 90 -9.52 -6.24 -0.46
CA LYS A 90 -9.64 -7.66 -0.76
C LYS A 90 -8.92 -7.95 -2.08
N ILE A 91 -7.87 -8.76 -2.04
CA ILE A 91 -7.00 -9.10 -3.17
C ILE A 91 -7.56 -10.31 -3.94
N SER A 92 -8.13 -11.28 -3.22
CA SER A 92 -8.81 -12.44 -3.80
C SER A 92 -9.85 -12.98 -2.80
N ASN A 93 -10.56 -14.05 -3.15
CA ASN A 93 -11.62 -14.64 -2.31
C ASN A 93 -11.20 -14.84 -0.84
N ASN A 94 -9.94 -15.18 -0.60
CA ASN A 94 -9.43 -15.49 0.73
C ASN A 94 -8.19 -14.67 1.13
N LEU A 95 -7.78 -13.66 0.35
CA LEU A 95 -6.60 -12.85 0.65
C LEU A 95 -6.99 -11.39 0.82
N TYR A 96 -6.69 -10.85 1.99
CA TYR A 96 -6.89 -9.46 2.36
C TYR A 96 -5.54 -8.77 2.53
N PHE A 97 -5.54 -7.48 2.30
CA PHE A 97 -4.38 -6.60 2.33
C PHE A 97 -4.70 -5.38 3.20
N VAL A 98 -3.78 -4.98 4.06
CA VAL A 98 -3.87 -3.69 4.76
C VAL A 98 -2.49 -3.05 4.86
N CYS A 99 -2.41 -1.78 4.46
CA CYS A 99 -1.23 -0.95 4.60
C CYS A 99 -1.29 -0.21 5.94
N THR A 100 -0.15 -0.08 6.60
CA THR A 100 -0.06 0.58 7.91
C THR A 100 1.15 1.47 7.97
N ASP A 101 0.97 2.63 8.60
CA ASP A 101 2.05 3.57 8.85
C ASP A 101 2.77 3.19 10.15
N PHE A 102 4.07 2.95 10.09
CA PHE A 102 4.93 2.82 11.27
C PHE A 102 5.96 3.93 11.33
N ALA A 103 6.28 4.37 12.55
CA ALA A 103 7.45 5.21 12.78
C ALA A 103 8.61 4.36 13.29
N ALA A 104 9.79 4.54 12.70
CA ALA A 104 11.03 3.96 13.18
C ALA A 104 11.71 4.87 14.22
N LYS A 105 12.58 4.29 15.07
CA LYS A 105 13.34 5.05 16.09
C LYS A 105 14.18 6.21 15.51
N ASN A 106 14.63 6.09 14.26
CA ASN A 106 15.40 7.12 13.57
C ASN A 106 14.53 8.20 12.90
N GLY A 107 13.24 8.28 13.22
CA GLY A 107 12.30 9.27 12.70
C GLY A 107 11.72 8.94 11.32
N LYS A 108 12.19 7.88 10.65
CA LYS A 108 11.67 7.50 9.33
C LYS A 108 10.28 6.86 9.43
N MET A 109 9.42 7.20 8.48
CA MET A 109 8.14 6.51 8.29
C MET A 109 8.33 5.27 7.41
N VAL A 110 7.70 4.18 7.80
CA VAL A 110 7.78 2.88 7.13
C VAL A 110 6.36 2.38 6.92
N ASP A 111 5.95 2.25 5.66
CA ASP A 111 4.66 1.69 5.30
C ASP A 111 4.84 0.17 5.23
N VAL A 112 4.11 -0.55 6.08
CA VAL A 112 4.17 -2.00 6.18
C VAL A 112 2.84 -2.59 5.75
N ASP A 113 2.92 -3.51 4.80
CA ASP A 113 1.79 -4.22 4.23
C ASP A 113 1.62 -5.57 4.94
N PHE A 114 0.43 -5.80 5.47
CA PHE A 114 0.02 -7.07 6.03
C PHE A 114 -0.94 -7.78 5.09
N PHE A 115 -0.63 -9.04 4.80
CA PHE A 115 -1.51 -9.94 4.05
C PHE A 115 -2.15 -10.93 5.01
N LEU A 116 -3.46 -11.07 4.93
CA LEU A 116 -4.25 -11.88 5.87
C LEU A 116 -5.20 -12.81 5.13
N THR A 117 -5.45 -13.98 5.72
CA THR A 117 -6.51 -14.90 5.28
C THR A 117 -7.54 -15.04 6.39
N PRO A 118 -8.84 -15.24 6.08
CA PRO A 118 -9.85 -15.60 7.07
C PRO A 118 -9.42 -16.85 7.85
N SER A 119 -9.78 -16.91 9.14
CA SER A 119 -9.56 -18.08 9.98
C SER A 119 -10.58 -18.17 11.11
N SER A 120 -10.76 -19.36 11.67
CA SER A 120 -11.64 -19.58 12.83
C SER A 120 -11.01 -19.14 14.17
N GLY A 121 -9.91 -18.39 14.13
CA GLY A 121 -9.25 -17.90 15.34
C GLY A 121 -10.00 -16.74 15.99
N GLN A 122 -9.55 -16.34 17.18
CA GLN A 122 -10.16 -15.27 18.01
C GLN A 122 -10.40 -13.94 17.25
N HIS A 123 -9.57 -13.62 16.26
CA HIS A 123 -9.64 -12.38 15.49
C HIS A 123 -10.32 -12.53 14.12
N GLY A 124 -10.72 -13.74 13.73
CA GLY A 124 -11.31 -14.02 12.41
C GLY A 124 -10.33 -14.00 11.24
N PHE A 125 -9.08 -13.57 11.46
CA PHE A 125 -8.04 -13.46 10.44
C PHE A 125 -6.67 -13.90 10.99
N THR A 126 -5.79 -14.30 10.07
CA THR A 126 -4.41 -14.65 10.38
C THR A 126 -3.45 -13.97 9.42
N VAL A 127 -2.47 -13.25 9.96
CA VAL A 127 -1.38 -12.64 9.19
C VAL A 127 -0.53 -13.74 8.55
N ARG A 128 -0.45 -13.73 7.22
CA ARG A 128 0.30 -14.68 6.40
C ARG A 128 1.64 -14.11 5.95
N ARG A 129 1.68 -12.82 5.65
CA ARG A 129 2.86 -12.16 5.11
C ARG A 129 2.92 -10.71 5.58
N VAL A 130 4.14 -10.24 5.80
CA VAL A 130 4.44 -8.86 6.18
C VAL A 130 5.53 -8.35 5.24
N LEU A 131 5.28 -7.23 4.57
CA LEU A 131 6.22 -6.64 3.62
C LEU A 131 6.44 -5.16 3.92
N ILE A 132 7.69 -4.70 3.80
CA ILE A 132 8.00 -3.26 3.83
C ILE A 132 7.76 -2.70 2.43
N HIS A 133 6.71 -1.91 2.27
CA HIS A 133 6.28 -1.36 1.00
C HIS A 133 6.96 -0.02 0.69
N LYS A 134 6.99 0.88 1.67
CA LYS A 134 7.55 2.23 1.51
C LYS A 134 8.46 2.55 2.68
N VAL A 135 9.56 3.23 2.40
CA VAL A 135 10.42 3.81 3.44
C VAL A 135 10.65 5.25 3.09
N ASP A 136 10.29 6.14 4.01
CA ASP A 136 10.53 7.59 3.89
C ASP A 136 9.97 8.16 2.58
N GLY A 137 8.71 7.81 2.29
CA GLY A 137 8.03 8.21 1.06
C GLY A 137 8.43 7.43 -0.21
N LYS A 138 9.50 6.63 -0.19
CA LYS A 138 10.00 5.92 -1.37
C LYS A 138 9.48 4.48 -1.44
N PRO A 139 8.63 4.14 -2.43
CA PRO A 139 8.13 2.78 -2.59
C PRO A 139 9.24 1.84 -3.07
N ARG A 140 9.25 0.61 -2.56
CA ARG A 140 10.20 -0.45 -2.94
C ARG A 140 9.69 -1.35 -4.05
N PHE A 141 8.38 -1.44 -4.15
CA PHE A 141 7.66 -2.18 -5.17
C PHE A 141 6.29 -1.53 -5.35
N SER A 142 5.61 -1.93 -6.41
CA SER A 142 4.23 -1.55 -6.69
C SER A 142 3.38 -2.81 -6.85
N TYR A 143 2.07 -2.62 -6.81
CA TYR A 143 1.12 -3.69 -7.10
C TYR A 143 0.54 -3.50 -8.50
N GLN A 144 0.41 -4.61 -9.23
CA GLN A 144 -0.22 -4.65 -10.54
C GLN A 144 -1.29 -5.73 -10.54
N GLN A 145 -2.49 -5.38 -10.94
CA GLN A 145 -3.57 -6.32 -11.17
C GLN A 145 -3.60 -6.73 -12.65
N ASP A 146 -3.82 -8.02 -12.90
CA ASP A 146 -3.98 -8.61 -14.23
C ASP A 146 -5.11 -9.66 -14.13
N GLY A 147 -6.30 -9.26 -14.55
CA GLY A 147 -7.54 -9.97 -14.24
C GLY A 147 -7.78 -10.09 -12.73
N ASP A 148 -8.03 -11.31 -12.26
CA ASP A 148 -8.23 -11.61 -10.82
C ASP A 148 -6.91 -11.86 -10.07
N LYS A 149 -5.77 -11.68 -10.73
CA LYS A 149 -4.44 -11.94 -10.15
C LYS A 149 -3.75 -10.64 -9.79
N TRP A 150 -3.19 -10.60 -8.60
CA TRP A 150 -2.40 -9.47 -8.13
C TRP A 150 -0.93 -9.83 -8.05
N TYR A 151 -0.09 -8.91 -8.52
CA TYR A 151 1.35 -9.09 -8.57
C TYR A 151 2.05 -7.98 -7.81
N ARG A 152 3.08 -8.36 -7.05
CA ARG A 152 4.09 -7.42 -6.58
C ARG A 152 5.16 -7.27 -7.64
N VAL A 153 5.45 -6.04 -8.03
CA VAL A 153 6.42 -5.69 -9.07
C VAL A 153 7.50 -4.79 -8.47
N GLY A 154 8.76 -5.23 -8.55
CA GLY A 154 9.90 -4.47 -8.06
C GLY A 154 11.13 -4.70 -8.91
N GLY A 155 11.66 -3.64 -9.52
CA GLY A 155 12.74 -3.75 -10.51
C GLY A 155 12.34 -4.68 -11.67
N LYS A 156 13.15 -5.72 -11.93
CA LYS A 156 12.86 -6.74 -12.96
C LYS A 156 12.06 -7.96 -12.45
N LYS A 157 11.58 -7.94 -11.20
CA LYS A 157 10.89 -9.08 -10.58
C LYS A 157 9.38 -8.82 -10.54
N LYS A 158 8.59 -9.79 -10.97
CA LYS A 158 7.13 -9.85 -10.85
C LYS A 158 6.77 -11.12 -10.07
N GLU A 159 6.05 -10.98 -8.97
CA GLU A 159 5.70 -12.08 -8.06
C GLU A 159 4.20 -12.10 -7.82
N LEU A 160 3.55 -13.25 -8.08
CA LEU A 160 2.13 -13.42 -7.83
C LEU A 160 1.84 -13.44 -6.31
N LEU A 161 0.85 -12.66 -5.89
CA LEU A 161 0.29 -12.68 -4.54
C LEU A 161 -0.72 -13.84 -4.46
N LYS A 162 -0.43 -14.81 -3.60
CA LYS A 162 -1.24 -16.00 -3.36
C LYS A 162 -1.17 -16.39 -1.89
#